data_AF-D3GZL0-F1
#
_entry.id   AF-D3GZL0-F1
#
_cell.length_a   1.000
_cell.length_b   1.000
_cell.length_c   1.000
_cell.angle_alpha   90.00
_cell.angle_beta   90.00
_cell.angle_gamma   90.00
#
_symmetry.space_group_name_H-M   'P 1'
#
loop_
_entity.id
_entity.type
_entity.pdbx_description
1 polymer ?
#
loop_
_entity_poly.entity_id
_entity_poly.type
_entity_poly.pdbx_seq_one_letter_code
_entity_poly.pdbx_strand_id
1 'polypeptide(L)'
;MRVKRWLLAGIALCLLTGMRDPFKPPEDLCRISELSQWRYQGMVGRGERIIGVIKDGQKKWRRVQQNDVLENGWTILQLTPDALTLGTGTNCEPPHWLWQRQGDTNEAMDSRTTVDADTRRTGGKAAKSDADGG
;
A
#
# COMPACT_ATOMS: atom_id res chain seq x y z
N MET A 1 55.48 -23.47 -11.01
CA MET A 1 54.08 -23.98 -10.98
C MET A 1 53.51 -24.25 -9.59
N ARG A 2 54.29 -24.66 -8.57
CA ARG A 2 53.79 -24.97 -7.21
C ARG A 2 53.21 -23.76 -6.45
N VAL A 3 53.87 -22.60 -6.47
CA VAL A 3 53.44 -21.39 -5.75
C VAL A 3 52.08 -20.87 -6.24
N LYS A 4 51.84 -20.89 -7.56
CA LYS A 4 50.56 -20.45 -8.14
C LYS A 4 49.40 -21.38 -7.77
N ARG A 5 49.65 -22.69 -7.62
CA ARG A 5 48.67 -23.66 -7.11
C ARG A 5 48.35 -23.44 -5.63
N TRP A 6 49.34 -23.08 -4.82
CA TRP A 6 49.14 -22.77 -3.40
C TRP A 6 48.38 -21.45 -3.20
N LEU A 7 48.65 -20.43 -4.01
CA LEU A 7 47.88 -19.17 -4.01
C LEU A 7 46.41 -19.41 -4.40
N LEU A 8 46.17 -20.20 -5.44
CA LEU A 8 44.80 -20.55 -5.86
C LEU A 8 44.07 -21.38 -4.78
N ALA A 9 44.77 -22.31 -4.12
CA ALA A 9 44.21 -23.07 -3.01
C ALA A 9 43.89 -22.19 -1.81
N GLY A 10 44.73 -21.21 -1.48
CA GLY A 10 44.47 -20.24 -0.41
C GLY A 10 43.27 -19.34 -0.70
N ILE A 11 43.14 -18.84 -1.93
CA ILE A 11 41.97 -18.03 -2.35
C ILE A 11 40.68 -18.88 -2.32
N ALA A 12 40.74 -20.11 -2.82
CA ALA A 12 39.60 -21.03 -2.79
C ALA A 12 39.16 -21.31 -1.35
N LEU A 13 40.12 -21.48 -0.42
CA LEU A 13 39.82 -21.67 0.99
C LEU A 13 39.15 -20.43 1.60
N CYS A 14 39.65 -19.22 1.34
CA CYS A 14 39.02 -17.98 1.82
C CYS A 14 37.59 -17.76 1.30
N LEU A 15 37.31 -18.16 0.05
CA LEU A 15 35.96 -18.10 -0.52
C LEU A 15 35.03 -19.15 0.08
N LEU A 16 35.55 -20.35 0.37
CA LEU A 16 34.80 -21.46 0.97
C LEU A 16 34.55 -21.26 2.48
N THR A 17 35.45 -20.59 3.19
CA THR A 17 35.32 -20.27 4.63
C THR A 17 34.84 -18.85 4.89
N GLY A 18 34.34 -18.15 3.86
CA GLY A 18 33.70 -16.86 4.03
C GLY A 18 32.49 -17.02 4.95
N MET A 19 32.67 -16.74 6.24
CA MET A 19 31.59 -16.73 7.22
C MET A 19 30.49 -15.83 6.69
N ARG A 20 29.30 -16.40 6.49
CA ARG A 20 28.11 -15.59 6.18
C ARG A 20 27.99 -14.55 7.28
N ASP A 21 27.86 -13.30 6.90
CA ASP A 21 27.69 -12.20 7.85
C ASP A 21 26.50 -12.53 8.76
N PRO A 22 26.71 -12.81 10.06
CA PRO A 22 25.64 -13.27 10.96
C PRO A 22 24.53 -12.23 11.13
N PHE A 23 24.80 -10.98 10.77
CA PHE A 23 23.88 -9.86 10.91
C PHE A 23 23.16 -9.52 9.60
N LYS A 24 23.54 -10.13 8.47
CA LYS A 24 22.80 -9.95 7.22
C LYS A 24 21.56 -10.82 7.22
N PRO A 25 20.37 -10.22 7.08
CA PRO A 25 19.16 -11.00 6.91
C PRO A 25 19.28 -11.85 5.63
N PRO A 26 18.64 -13.03 5.61
CA PRO A 26 18.48 -13.81 4.38
C PRO A 26 17.90 -12.95 3.26
N GLU A 27 18.26 -13.27 2.01
CA GLU A 27 17.66 -12.62 0.86
C GLU A 27 16.13 -12.79 0.92
N ASP A 28 15.42 -11.67 0.73
CA ASP A 28 13.97 -11.62 0.87
C ASP A 28 13.31 -12.07 -0.43
N LEU A 29 13.33 -13.38 -0.67
CA LEU A 29 12.75 -14.02 -1.86
C LEU A 29 11.24 -13.73 -1.97
N CYS A 30 10.57 -13.56 -0.84
CA CYS A 30 9.13 -13.37 -0.73
C CYS A 30 8.72 -11.89 -0.66
N ARG A 31 9.69 -10.97 -0.70
CA ARG A 31 9.50 -9.53 -0.63
C ARG A 31 8.68 -9.10 0.59
N ILE A 32 8.84 -9.79 1.72
CA ILE A 32 8.10 -9.51 2.96
C ILE A 32 8.41 -8.10 3.48
N SER A 33 9.63 -7.63 3.28
CA SER A 33 10.04 -6.24 3.58
C SER A 33 9.18 -5.23 2.82
N GLU A 34 8.85 -5.50 1.56
CA GLU A 34 7.97 -4.66 0.74
C GLU A 34 6.53 -4.68 1.29
N LEU A 35 6.00 -5.84 1.73
CA LEU A 35 4.66 -5.94 2.33
C LEU A 35 4.47 -5.02 3.53
N SER A 36 5.52 -4.88 4.35
CA SER A 36 5.49 -4.06 5.56
C SER A 36 5.38 -2.55 5.30
N GLN A 37 5.69 -2.10 4.07
CA GLN A 37 5.63 -0.69 3.68
C GLN A 37 4.28 -0.29 3.08
N TRP A 38 3.51 -1.27 2.61
CA TRP A 38 2.21 -1.02 2.01
C TRP A 38 1.12 -0.84 3.08
N ARG A 39 0.06 -0.11 2.74
CA ARG A 39 -1.06 0.16 3.65
C ARG A 39 -2.40 -0.05 2.97
N TYR A 40 -3.30 -0.74 3.66
CA TYR A 40 -4.70 -0.84 3.27
C TYR A 40 -5.49 0.34 3.84
N GLN A 41 -6.24 0.99 2.97
CA GLN A 41 -6.95 2.24 3.26
C GLN A 41 -8.46 2.03 3.28
N GLY A 42 -8.93 0.93 2.70
CA GLY A 42 -10.32 0.53 2.74
C GLY A 42 -10.83 0.03 1.41
N MET A 43 -12.14 -0.16 1.34
CA MET A 43 -12.83 -0.57 0.13
C MET A 43 -13.96 0.39 -0.21
N VAL A 44 -14.25 0.51 -1.50
CA VAL A 44 -15.35 1.29 -2.07
C VAL A 44 -16.17 0.41 -3.00
N GLY A 45 -17.48 0.62 -3.03
CA GLY A 45 -18.39 -0.15 -3.89
C GLY A 45 -19.54 -0.78 -3.12
N ARG A 46 -20.49 -1.36 -3.86
CA ARG A 46 -21.70 -1.97 -3.32
C ARG A 46 -21.99 -3.27 -4.08
N GLY A 47 -22.45 -4.30 -3.36
CA GLY A 47 -22.76 -5.60 -3.95
C GLY A 47 -21.51 -6.28 -4.49
N GLU A 48 -21.54 -6.69 -5.76
CA GLU A 48 -20.45 -7.47 -6.40
C GLU A 48 -19.28 -6.62 -6.91
N ARG A 49 -19.41 -5.29 -6.92
CA ARG A 49 -18.37 -4.38 -7.45
C ARG A 49 -17.59 -3.72 -6.32
N ILE A 50 -16.94 -4.52 -5.49
CA ILE A 50 -16.09 -4.04 -4.39
C ILE A 50 -14.67 -3.83 -4.90
N ILE A 51 -14.12 -2.65 -4.63
CA ILE A 51 -12.76 -2.27 -5.00
C ILE A 51 -12.01 -1.86 -3.74
N GLY A 52 -10.91 -2.54 -3.44
CA GLY A 52 -9.95 -2.16 -2.41
C GLY A 52 -9.06 -1.02 -2.85
N VAL A 53 -8.68 -0.20 -1.90
CA VAL A 53 -7.74 0.91 -2.05
C VAL A 53 -6.53 0.63 -1.18
N ILE A 54 -5.38 0.55 -1.81
CA ILE A 54 -4.09 0.33 -1.16
C ILE A 54 -3.12 1.43 -1.55
N LYS A 55 -2.17 1.67 -0.66
CA LYS A 55 -1.05 2.58 -0.88
C LYS A 55 0.23 1.77 -0.84
N ASP A 56 1.00 1.80 -1.92
CA ASP A 56 2.26 1.06 -2.00
C ASP A 56 3.39 1.73 -1.21
N GLY A 57 4.55 1.08 -1.13
CA GLY A 57 5.74 1.61 -0.45
C GLY A 57 6.26 2.93 -1.02
N GLN A 58 5.89 3.27 -2.26
CA GLN A 58 6.21 4.56 -2.90
C GLN A 58 5.13 5.63 -2.65
N LYS A 59 4.16 5.36 -1.76
CA LYS A 59 3.02 6.21 -1.45
C LYS A 59 2.04 6.39 -2.63
N LYS A 60 2.11 5.54 -3.66
CA LYS A 60 1.20 5.59 -4.80
C LYS A 60 -0.08 4.82 -4.50
N TRP A 61 -1.20 5.43 -4.85
CA TRP A 61 -2.52 4.83 -4.71
C TRP A 61 -2.77 3.78 -5.80
N ARG A 62 -3.31 2.64 -5.40
CA ARG A 62 -3.70 1.55 -6.31
C ARG A 62 -5.08 1.03 -5.94
N ARG A 63 -5.82 0.62 -6.97
CA ARG A 63 -7.14 -0.01 -6.86
C ARG A 63 -6.97 -1.49 -7.12
N VAL A 64 -7.55 -2.33 -6.28
CA VAL A 64 -7.45 -3.79 -6.36
C VAL A 64 -8.81 -4.44 -6.15
N GLN A 65 -8.99 -5.61 -6.72
CA GLN A 65 -10.17 -6.46 -6.55
C GLN A 65 -9.76 -7.83 -5.99
N GLN A 66 -10.74 -8.61 -5.57
CA GLN A 66 -10.48 -9.97 -5.14
C GLN A 66 -9.96 -10.79 -6.32
N ASN A 67 -8.94 -11.62 -6.06
CA ASN A 67 -8.19 -12.43 -7.02
C ASN A 67 -7.26 -11.65 -7.97
N ASP A 68 -7.07 -10.34 -7.76
CA ASP A 68 -6.06 -9.59 -8.51
C ASP A 68 -4.65 -10.07 -8.14
N VAL A 69 -3.78 -10.18 -9.14
CA VAL A 69 -2.36 -10.48 -8.98
C VAL A 69 -1.56 -9.20 -9.19
N LEU A 70 -0.79 -8.80 -8.17
CA LEU A 70 0.05 -7.61 -8.18
C LEU A 70 1.35 -7.84 -8.96
N GLU A 71 2.01 -6.76 -9.40
CA GLU A 71 3.26 -6.80 -10.16
C GLU A 71 4.40 -7.56 -9.45
N ASN A 72 4.34 -7.64 -8.12
CA ASN A 72 5.31 -8.35 -7.27
C ASN A 72 4.94 -9.81 -6.98
N GLY A 73 3.86 -10.33 -7.60
CA GLY A 73 3.45 -11.74 -7.52
C GLY A 73 2.50 -12.06 -6.37
N TRP A 74 2.13 -11.08 -5.54
CA TRP A 74 1.13 -11.29 -4.48
C TRP A 74 -0.28 -11.32 -5.05
N THR A 75 -1.14 -12.15 -4.44
CA THR A 75 -2.53 -12.30 -4.87
C THR A 75 -3.47 -11.77 -3.80
N ILE A 76 -4.46 -10.99 -4.18
CA ILE A 76 -5.47 -10.48 -3.25
C ILE A 76 -6.51 -11.59 -2.98
N LEU A 77 -6.54 -12.14 -1.77
CA LEU A 77 -7.39 -13.28 -1.44
C LEU A 77 -8.77 -12.84 -0.92
N GLN A 78 -8.80 -11.81 -0.08
CA GLN A 78 -10.03 -11.34 0.55
C GLN A 78 -9.96 -9.83 0.81
N LEU A 79 -11.06 -9.14 0.52
CA LEU A 79 -11.26 -7.75 0.89
C LEU A 79 -12.45 -7.66 1.84
N THR A 80 -12.24 -7.02 2.98
CA THR A 80 -13.30 -6.66 3.91
C THR A 80 -13.22 -5.16 4.23
N PRO A 81 -14.26 -4.57 4.83
CA PRO A 81 -14.19 -3.19 5.27
C PRO A 81 -12.96 -2.91 6.14
N ASP A 82 -12.60 -3.83 7.03
CA ASP A 82 -11.58 -3.58 8.06
C ASP A 82 -10.21 -4.16 7.72
N ALA A 83 -10.11 -5.09 6.79
CA ALA A 83 -8.85 -5.72 6.45
C ALA A 83 -8.77 -6.21 4.99
N LEU A 84 -7.54 -6.38 4.53
CA LEU A 84 -7.21 -7.00 3.26
C LEU A 84 -6.26 -8.17 3.52
N THR A 85 -6.61 -9.34 2.99
CA THR A 85 -5.79 -10.55 3.08
C THR A 85 -5.15 -10.83 1.72
N LEU A 86 -3.84 -11.04 1.71
CA LEU A 86 -3.08 -11.36 0.51
C LEU A 86 -2.34 -12.69 0.67
N GLY A 87 -2.12 -13.37 -0.45
CA GLY A 87 -1.23 -14.51 -0.56
C GLY A 87 0.16 -14.05 -0.97
N THR A 88 1.18 -14.44 -0.20
CA THR A 88 2.58 -14.03 -0.39
C THR A 88 3.32 -14.85 -1.46
N GLY A 89 2.68 -15.90 -1.98
CA GLY A 89 3.22 -16.78 -3.02
C GLY A 89 3.55 -18.18 -2.51
N THR A 90 3.96 -19.07 -3.41
CA THR A 90 4.35 -20.44 -3.08
C THR A 90 5.69 -20.48 -2.34
N ASN A 91 5.77 -21.26 -1.25
CA ASN A 91 6.97 -21.40 -0.40
C ASN A 91 7.37 -20.13 0.37
N CYS A 92 6.42 -19.21 0.59
CA CYS A 92 6.63 -18.02 1.39
C CYS A 92 6.01 -18.15 2.77
N GLU A 93 6.75 -17.70 3.79
CA GLU A 93 6.32 -17.71 5.19
C GLU A 93 6.26 -16.26 5.71
N PRO A 94 5.10 -15.77 6.19
CA PRO A 94 3.82 -16.46 6.25
C PRO A 94 3.16 -16.60 4.85
N PRO A 95 2.34 -17.64 4.61
CA PRO A 95 1.65 -17.84 3.33
C PRO A 95 0.59 -16.77 3.05
N HIS A 96 0.05 -16.19 4.14
CA HIS A 96 -0.95 -15.14 4.08
C HIS A 96 -0.45 -13.93 4.87
N TRP A 97 -0.74 -12.74 4.36
CA TRP A 97 -0.46 -11.50 5.07
C TRP A 97 -1.74 -10.68 5.20
N LEU A 98 -1.92 -10.08 6.37
CA LEU A 98 -3.11 -9.31 6.71
C LEU A 98 -2.73 -7.84 6.87
N TRP A 99 -3.27 -6.97 6.02
CA TRP A 99 -3.26 -5.53 6.25
C TRP A 99 -4.57 -5.11 6.89
N GLN A 100 -4.51 -4.66 8.14
CA GLN A 100 -5.63 -3.95 8.76
C GLN A 100 -5.77 -2.56 8.16
N ARG A 101 -7.01 -2.08 8.06
CA ARG A 101 -7.29 -0.71 7.64
C ARG A 101 -6.60 0.23 8.60
N GLN A 102 -5.70 1.04 8.06
CA GLN A 102 -5.15 2.14 8.82
C GLN A 102 -6.11 3.32 8.72
N GLY A 103 -6.71 3.72 9.83
CA GLY A 103 -7.41 5.00 9.91
C GLY A 103 -6.38 6.12 9.93
N ASP A 104 -6.43 7.03 8.96
CA ASP A 104 -5.73 8.30 9.09
C ASP A 104 -6.61 9.21 9.97
N THR A 105 -6.02 10.04 10.82
CA THR A 105 -6.73 11.00 11.70
C THR A 105 -7.55 12.06 10.96
N ASN A 106 -7.58 12.02 9.62
CA ASN A 106 -8.25 12.98 8.74
C ASN A 106 -9.47 12.38 8.05
N GLU A 107 -10.33 11.69 8.81
CA GLU A 107 -11.69 11.32 8.37
C GLU A 107 -12.63 12.54 8.33
N ALA A 108 -12.18 13.65 7.74
CA ALA A 108 -13.02 14.81 7.50
C ALA A 108 -14.01 14.47 6.39
N MET A 109 -15.15 13.92 6.80
CA MET A 109 -16.28 13.63 5.94
C MET A 109 -16.85 14.97 5.45
N ASP A 110 -16.52 15.35 4.20
CA ASP A 110 -17.16 16.47 3.51
C ASP A 110 -18.64 16.12 3.27
N SER A 111 -19.48 16.40 4.27
CA SER A 111 -20.92 16.28 4.16
C SER A 111 -21.47 17.49 3.40
N ARG A 112 -21.19 17.58 2.10
CA ARG A 112 -22.03 18.38 1.20
C ARG A 112 -23.31 17.60 0.91
N THR A 113 -24.20 17.59 1.90
CA THR A 113 -25.60 17.22 1.68
C THR A 113 -26.25 18.37 0.91
N THR A 114 -26.21 18.32 -0.42
CA THR A 114 -27.07 19.16 -1.26
C THR A 114 -28.49 18.64 -1.11
N VAL A 115 -29.24 19.21 -0.16
CA VAL A 115 -30.70 19.15 -0.17
C VAL A 115 -31.16 20.42 -0.85
N ASP A 116 -31.34 20.33 -2.16
CA ASP A 116 -32.09 21.32 -2.93
C ASP A 116 -33.56 21.05 -2.63
N ALA A 117 -34.17 21.89 -1.79
CA ALA A 117 -35.61 21.93 -1.58
C ALA A 117 -36.01 23.35 -1.14
N ASP A 118 -36.43 24.11 -2.15
CA ASP A 118 -37.23 25.32 -2.10
C ASP A 118 -38.16 25.41 -0.87
N THR A 119 -38.09 26.51 -0.13
CA THR A 119 -39.29 27.25 0.30
C THR A 119 -38.96 28.63 0.88
N ARG A 120 -39.36 29.66 0.12
CA ARG A 120 -39.90 30.95 0.58
C ARG A 120 -39.28 31.61 1.82
N ARG A 121 -38.51 32.69 1.61
CA ARG A 121 -38.50 33.82 2.54
C ARG A 121 -38.54 35.16 1.81
N THR A 122 -39.75 35.71 1.75
CA THR A 122 -40.03 37.13 1.50
C THR A 122 -39.41 38.00 2.59
N GLY A 123 -38.67 39.03 2.19
CA GLY A 123 -38.16 40.07 3.09
C GLY A 123 -37.21 41.00 2.36
N GLY A 124 -37.76 42.03 1.70
CA GLY A 124 -36.97 43.03 0.99
C GLY A 124 -36.23 43.99 1.93
N LYS A 125 -35.16 44.62 1.43
CA LYS A 125 -35.11 46.07 1.15
C LYS A 125 -33.68 46.49 0.74
N ALA A 126 -33.65 47.33 -0.29
CA ALA A 126 -32.63 48.33 -0.66
C ALA A 126 -31.25 47.85 -1.14
N ALA A 127 -31.07 47.99 -2.45
CA ALA A 127 -29.80 48.28 -3.10
C ALA A 127 -29.12 49.50 -2.45
N LYS A 128 -27.80 49.42 -2.30
CA LYS A 128 -26.91 50.57 -2.46
C LYS A 128 -25.61 50.10 -3.10
N SER A 129 -25.47 50.39 -4.38
CA SER A 129 -24.21 50.49 -5.09
C SER A 129 -23.49 51.73 -4.62
N ASP A 130 -22.18 51.63 -4.35
CA ASP A 130 -21.22 52.70 -4.58
C ASP A 130 -19.87 52.04 -4.93
N ALA A 131 -19.32 52.48 -6.05
CA ALA A 131 -18.05 52.09 -6.63
C ALA A 131 -16.95 53.06 -6.16
N ASP A 132 -15.75 52.54 -5.95
CA ASP A 132 -14.43 53.21 -6.12
C ASP A 132 -13.38 52.11 -5.89
N GLY A 133 -12.34 51.87 -6.67
CA GLY A 133 -11.61 52.69 -7.61
C GLY A 133 -10.12 52.33 -7.42
N GLY A 134 -9.50 51.73 -8.43
CA GLY A 134 -8.10 51.28 -8.42
C GLY A 134 -7.78 50.36 -9.59
#